data_AF-A0A0F7RTW1-F1
#
_entry.id   AF-A0A0F7RTW1-F1
#
_cell.length_a   1.000
_cell.length_b   1.000
_cell.length_c   1.000
_cell.angle_alpha   90.00
_cell.angle_beta   90.00
_cell.angle_gamma   90.00
#
_symmetry.space_group_name_H-M   'P 1'
#
loop_
_entity.id
_entity.type
_entity.pdbx_description
1 polymer ?
#
loop_
_entity_poly.entity_id
_entity_poly.type
_entity_poly.pdbx_seq_one_letter_code
_entity_poly.pdbx_strand_id
1 'polypeptide(L)'
;MAVLLISVRSNHPMGVLAPGMKELGAFFNGCVEWLEEDAHARGFLGMTSWLNCADRAASNELLNIGYFRSVEDIHALAHHAIHRIGWKWWNESKNKLDHICITHEIFAVDAGSWENVFVNAQPTHLGTTVVKGEDGRWRSPLIYTSAAHRSSANRMRRKQTQAEQQRQQEGDAFTGEAY
;
A
#
# COMPACT_ATOMS: atom_id res chain seq x y z
N MET A 1 -0.11 3.01 11.12
CA MET A 1 -0.54 2.91 9.71
C MET A 1 -0.82 1.45 9.41
N ALA A 2 -1.68 1.15 8.45
CA ALA A 2 -1.85 -0.19 7.92
C ALA A 2 -1.62 -0.23 6.41
N VAL A 3 -1.11 -1.35 5.92
CA VAL A 3 -0.91 -1.60 4.49
C VAL A 3 -1.67 -2.86 4.11
N LEU A 4 -2.44 -2.76 3.04
CA LEU A 4 -3.16 -3.86 2.44
C LEU A 4 -2.53 -4.22 1.09
N LEU A 5 -1.99 -5.43 0.98
CA LEU A 5 -1.61 -6.04 -0.29
C LEU A 5 -2.73 -6.99 -0.71
N ILE A 6 -3.33 -6.75 -1.86
CA ILE A 6 -4.36 -7.63 -2.42
C ILE A 6 -4.01 -7.90 -3.89
N SER A 7 -3.82 -9.17 -4.23
CA SER A 7 -3.55 -9.58 -5.61
C SER A 7 -4.65 -10.43 -6.19
N VAL A 8 -4.79 -10.35 -7.51
CA VAL A 8 -5.64 -11.24 -8.30
C VAL A 8 -4.84 -11.81 -9.46
N ARG A 9 -5.05 -13.10 -9.74
CA ARG A 9 -4.46 -13.82 -10.87
C ARG A 9 -5.48 -14.79 -11.45
N SER A 10 -5.30 -15.13 -12.73
CA SER A 10 -6.08 -16.18 -13.40
C SER A 10 -5.17 -17.26 -13.98
N ASN A 11 -5.42 -18.54 -13.66
CA ASN A 11 -4.80 -19.71 -14.29
C ASN A 11 -5.47 -20.12 -15.61
N HIS A 12 -6.56 -19.45 -15.98
CA HIS A 12 -7.27 -19.74 -17.22
C HIS A 12 -6.45 -19.22 -18.42
N PRO A 13 -6.46 -19.90 -19.59
CA PRO A 13 -5.71 -19.48 -20.78
C PRO A 13 -6.03 -18.06 -21.26
N MET A 14 -7.25 -17.57 -21.00
CA MET A 14 -7.67 -16.21 -21.34
C MET A 14 -7.25 -15.15 -20.31
N GLY A 15 -6.55 -15.53 -19.23
CA GLY A 15 -6.04 -14.60 -18.22
C GLY A 15 -7.12 -13.68 -17.65
N VAL A 16 -6.92 -12.37 -17.81
CA VAL A 16 -7.83 -11.32 -17.33
C VAL A 16 -9.22 -11.34 -18.01
N LEU A 17 -9.34 -11.99 -19.17
CA LEU A 17 -10.62 -12.15 -19.88
C LEU A 17 -11.39 -13.40 -19.40
N ALA A 18 -10.85 -14.15 -18.46
CA ALA A 18 -11.49 -15.38 -17.96
C ALA A 18 -12.85 -15.10 -17.29
N PRO A 19 -13.77 -16.08 -17.31
CA PRO A 19 -15.05 -15.97 -16.61
C PRO A 19 -14.87 -15.55 -15.14
N GLY A 20 -15.68 -14.62 -14.65
CA GLY A 20 -15.63 -14.12 -13.26
C GLY A 20 -14.64 -12.99 -13.01
N MET A 21 -13.64 -12.75 -13.87
CA MET A 21 -12.67 -11.66 -13.68
C MET A 21 -13.31 -10.28 -13.80
N LYS A 22 -14.29 -10.13 -14.70
CA LYS A 22 -15.02 -8.85 -14.87
C LYS A 22 -15.83 -8.51 -13.62
N GLU A 23 -16.58 -9.48 -13.11
CA GLU A 23 -17.40 -9.33 -11.91
C GLU A 23 -16.51 -9.04 -10.69
N LEU A 24 -15.42 -9.79 -10.52
CA LEU A 24 -14.45 -9.56 -9.45
C LEU A 24 -13.85 -8.15 -9.52
N GLY A 25 -13.45 -7.71 -10.70
CA GLY A 25 -12.94 -6.35 -10.92
C GLY A 25 -13.97 -5.27 -10.61
N ALA A 26 -15.24 -5.48 -10.95
CA ALA A 26 -16.31 -4.55 -10.63
C ALA A 26 -16.54 -4.42 -9.11
N PHE A 27 -16.50 -5.52 -8.35
CA PHE A 27 -16.60 -5.47 -6.89
C PHE A 27 -15.41 -4.77 -6.25
N PHE A 28 -14.19 -5.03 -6.75
CA PHE A 28 -12.99 -4.37 -6.28
C PHE A 28 -13.03 -2.86 -6.55
N ASN A 29 -13.33 -2.46 -7.78
CA ASN A 29 -13.43 -1.05 -8.16
C ASN A 29 -14.51 -0.32 -7.35
N GLY A 30 -15.67 -0.94 -7.10
CA GLY A 30 -16.69 -0.35 -6.24
C GLY A 30 -16.22 -0.14 -4.79
N CYS A 31 -15.35 -1.02 -4.26
CA CYS A 31 -14.72 -0.79 -2.96
C CYS A 31 -13.74 0.39 -3.00
N VAL A 32 -12.95 0.53 -4.07
CA VAL A 32 -11.98 1.62 -4.24
C VAL A 32 -12.68 2.96 -4.42
N GLU A 33 -13.70 3.03 -5.28
CA GLU A 33 -14.54 4.22 -5.48
C GLU A 33 -15.15 4.67 -4.16
N TRP A 34 -15.71 3.73 -3.39
CA TRP A 34 -16.16 4.01 -2.04
C TRP A 34 -15.00 4.51 -1.16
N LEU A 35 -13.83 3.90 -1.13
CA LEU A 35 -12.73 4.47 -0.33
C LEU A 35 -12.38 5.91 -0.76
N GLU A 36 -12.41 6.22 -2.04
CA GLU A 36 -12.01 7.54 -2.59
C GLU A 36 -13.04 8.66 -2.36
N GLU A 37 -14.33 8.37 -2.41
CA GLU A 37 -15.42 9.36 -2.19
C GLU A 37 -15.27 10.15 -0.88
N ASP A 38 -14.78 9.50 0.18
CA ASP A 38 -14.47 10.15 1.45
C ASP A 38 -13.23 9.52 2.10
N ALA A 39 -12.12 9.58 1.37
CA ALA A 39 -10.84 8.98 1.77
C ALA A 39 -10.40 9.41 3.17
N HIS A 40 -10.62 10.68 3.53
CA HIS A 40 -10.26 11.19 4.85
C HIS A 40 -11.07 10.52 5.97
N ALA A 41 -12.40 10.46 5.86
CA ALA A 41 -13.23 9.84 6.89
C ALA A 41 -13.05 8.32 6.94
N ARG A 42 -12.84 7.68 5.77
CA ARG A 42 -12.65 6.23 5.61
C ARG A 42 -11.21 5.77 5.90
N GLY A 43 -10.31 6.70 6.21
CA GLY A 43 -8.92 6.43 6.56
C GLY A 43 -8.08 5.84 5.45
N PHE A 44 -8.53 6.00 4.21
CA PHE A 44 -7.79 5.63 3.02
C PHE A 44 -6.81 6.74 2.65
N LEU A 45 -5.54 6.39 2.51
CA LEU A 45 -4.49 7.32 2.11
C LEU A 45 -4.30 7.30 0.59
N GLY A 46 -4.48 6.13 -0.01
CA GLY A 46 -4.39 5.92 -1.46
C GLY A 46 -3.92 4.51 -1.79
N MET A 47 -3.84 4.19 -3.08
CA MET A 47 -3.47 2.87 -3.57
C MET A 47 -2.67 2.95 -4.85
N THR A 48 -1.79 1.97 -5.06
CA THR A 48 -1.07 1.77 -6.33
C THR A 48 -1.25 0.35 -6.85
N SER A 49 -1.21 0.18 -8.16
CA SER A 49 -1.39 -1.11 -8.83
C SER A 49 -0.14 -1.50 -9.61
N TRP A 50 0.21 -2.79 -9.57
CA TRP A 50 1.42 -3.36 -10.15
C TRP A 50 1.12 -4.65 -10.88
N LEU A 51 1.69 -4.82 -12.07
CA LEU A 51 1.62 -6.07 -12.81
C LEU A 51 2.87 -6.90 -12.52
N ASN A 52 2.69 -8.15 -12.11
CA ASN A 52 3.79 -9.09 -11.94
C ASN A 52 4.34 -9.49 -13.31
N CYS A 53 5.58 -9.08 -13.59
CA CYS A 53 6.28 -9.37 -14.84
C CYS A 53 7.40 -10.42 -14.70
N ALA A 54 7.59 -11.01 -13.51
CA ALA A 54 8.79 -11.78 -13.19
C ALA A 54 8.53 -13.26 -12.90
N ASP A 55 7.39 -13.63 -12.29
CA ASP A 55 7.24 -14.97 -11.74
C ASP A 55 6.93 -16.06 -12.77
N ARG A 56 6.21 -15.74 -13.84
CA ARG A 56 5.79 -16.71 -14.88
C ARG A 56 5.62 -16.03 -16.23
N ALA A 57 5.75 -16.82 -17.30
CA ALA A 57 5.52 -16.36 -18.68
C ALA A 57 4.13 -15.74 -18.93
N ALA A 58 3.13 -16.08 -18.12
CA ALA A 58 1.77 -15.53 -18.25
C ALA A 58 1.66 -14.07 -17.77
N SER A 59 2.54 -13.63 -16.84
CA SER A 59 2.61 -12.25 -16.30
C SER A 59 1.26 -11.56 -16.10
N ASN A 60 0.31 -12.24 -15.44
CA ASN A 60 -1.09 -11.82 -15.34
C ASN A 60 -1.60 -11.67 -13.90
N GLU A 61 -0.70 -11.53 -12.95
CA GLU A 61 -1.04 -11.20 -11.57
C GLU A 61 -1.00 -9.69 -11.38
N LEU A 62 -2.11 -9.12 -10.92
CA LEU A 62 -2.23 -7.72 -10.56
C LEU A 62 -2.18 -7.61 -9.03
N LEU A 63 -1.20 -6.88 -8.52
CA LEU A 63 -1.06 -6.53 -7.11
C LEU A 63 -1.55 -5.10 -6.88
N ASN A 64 -2.45 -4.91 -5.93
CA ASN A 64 -2.83 -3.60 -5.43
C ASN A 64 -2.28 -3.41 -4.02
N ILE A 65 -1.64 -2.26 -3.79
CA ILE A 65 -1.06 -1.88 -2.50
C ILE A 65 -1.82 -0.67 -2.00
N GLY A 66 -2.74 -0.89 -1.06
CA GLY A 66 -3.55 0.13 -0.41
C GLY A 66 -2.94 0.57 0.93
N TYR A 67 -2.91 1.88 1.16
CA TYR A 67 -2.41 2.48 2.40
C TYR A 67 -3.57 3.04 3.21
N PHE A 68 -3.61 2.69 4.49
CA PHE A 68 -4.67 3.07 5.42
C PHE A 68 -4.06 3.68 6.69
N ARG A 69 -4.78 4.59 7.31
CA ARG A 69 -4.36 5.23 8.56
C ARG A 69 -4.26 4.22 9.70
N SER A 70 -5.16 3.23 9.74
CA SER A 70 -5.21 2.18 10.76
C SER A 70 -5.74 0.84 10.21
N VAL A 71 -5.59 -0.24 10.97
CA VAL A 71 -6.18 -1.55 10.61
C VAL A 71 -7.70 -1.49 10.77
N GLU A 72 -8.18 -0.69 11.70
CA GLU A 72 -9.60 -0.45 11.95
C GLU A 72 -10.29 0.14 10.73
N ASP A 73 -9.61 1.02 9.98
CA ASP A 73 -10.11 1.56 8.71
C ASP A 73 -10.27 0.45 7.64
N ILE A 74 -9.35 -0.53 7.59
CA ILE A 74 -9.47 -1.72 6.72
C ILE A 74 -10.64 -2.59 7.17
N HIS A 75 -10.78 -2.84 8.48
CA HIS A 75 -11.90 -3.61 9.02
C HIS A 75 -13.25 -2.94 8.78
N ALA A 76 -13.31 -1.61 8.81
CA ALA A 76 -14.53 -0.86 8.48
C ALA A 76 -14.98 -1.15 7.04
N LEU A 77 -14.06 -1.16 6.07
CA LEU A 77 -14.35 -1.60 4.70
C LEU A 77 -14.78 -3.07 4.66
N ALA A 78 -14.03 -3.96 5.32
CA ALA A 78 -14.29 -5.41 5.27
C ALA A 78 -15.70 -5.77 5.76
N HIS A 79 -16.22 -5.04 6.74
CA HIS A 79 -17.57 -5.19 7.28
C HIS A 79 -18.63 -4.33 6.58
N HIS A 80 -18.24 -3.39 5.71
CA HIS A 80 -19.19 -2.57 4.97
C HIS A 80 -19.97 -3.41 3.93
N ALA A 81 -21.17 -2.94 3.57
CA ALA A 81 -22.02 -3.64 2.62
C ALA A 81 -21.36 -3.81 1.24
N ILE A 82 -20.60 -2.79 0.79
CA ILE A 82 -19.95 -2.78 -0.53
C ILE A 82 -19.00 -3.96 -0.72
N HIS A 83 -18.18 -4.25 0.30
CA HIS A 83 -17.28 -5.39 0.30
C HIS A 83 -18.04 -6.71 0.50
N ARG A 84 -19.02 -6.74 1.42
CA ARG A 84 -19.79 -7.96 1.73
C ARG A 84 -20.59 -8.50 0.55
N ILE A 85 -21.03 -7.65 -0.38
CA ILE A 85 -21.71 -8.09 -1.62
C ILE A 85 -20.74 -8.91 -2.49
N GLY A 86 -19.54 -8.40 -2.75
CA GLY A 86 -18.52 -9.13 -3.52
C GLY A 86 -18.06 -10.40 -2.80
N TRP A 87 -17.88 -10.34 -1.48
CA TRP A 87 -17.53 -11.50 -0.66
C TRP A 87 -18.61 -12.59 -0.69
N LYS A 88 -19.89 -12.21 -0.64
CA LYS A 88 -21.01 -13.15 -0.78
C LYS A 88 -21.00 -13.82 -2.16
N TRP A 89 -20.90 -13.02 -3.23
CA TRP A 89 -20.81 -13.52 -4.61
C TRP A 89 -19.65 -14.51 -4.78
N TRP A 90 -18.48 -14.20 -4.24
CA TRP A 90 -17.31 -15.08 -4.29
C TRP A 90 -17.60 -16.42 -3.63
N ASN A 91 -18.15 -16.42 -2.42
CA ASN A 91 -18.45 -17.66 -1.70
C ASN A 91 -19.50 -18.53 -2.39
N GLU A 92 -20.47 -17.92 -3.06
CA GLU A 92 -21.50 -18.62 -3.84
C GLU A 92 -20.96 -19.16 -5.18
N SER A 93 -19.91 -18.53 -5.73
CA SER A 93 -19.42 -18.81 -7.09
C SER A 93 -18.09 -19.57 -7.14
N LYS A 94 -17.32 -19.64 -6.05
CA LYS A 94 -15.92 -20.13 -6.03
C LYS A 94 -15.72 -21.51 -6.64
N ASN A 95 -16.69 -22.42 -6.53
CA ASN A 95 -16.59 -23.76 -7.11
C ASN A 95 -16.57 -23.77 -8.66
N LYS A 96 -16.96 -22.66 -9.29
CA LYS A 96 -16.93 -22.45 -10.75
C LYS A 96 -15.81 -21.52 -11.20
N LEU A 97 -14.99 -21.04 -10.26
CA LEU A 97 -13.95 -20.02 -10.45
C LEU A 97 -12.61 -20.52 -9.92
N ASP A 98 -12.35 -21.83 -10.03
CA ASP A 98 -11.12 -22.48 -9.55
C ASP A 98 -9.85 -22.01 -10.27
N HIS A 99 -10.01 -21.35 -11.42
CA HIS A 99 -8.93 -20.66 -12.13
C HIS A 99 -8.57 -19.30 -11.54
N ILE A 100 -9.39 -18.70 -10.67
CA ILE A 100 -9.10 -17.39 -10.06
C ILE A 100 -8.35 -17.58 -8.74
N CYS A 101 -7.24 -16.87 -8.58
CA CYS A 101 -6.49 -16.77 -7.33
C CYS A 101 -6.63 -15.37 -6.77
N ILE A 102 -6.90 -15.27 -5.47
CA ILE A 102 -6.92 -14.02 -4.70
C ILE A 102 -5.96 -14.18 -3.54
N THR A 103 -5.09 -13.19 -3.32
CA THR A 103 -4.23 -13.10 -2.13
C THR A 103 -4.58 -11.86 -1.32
N HIS A 104 -4.33 -11.89 -0.02
CA HIS A 104 -4.64 -10.80 0.89
C HIS A 104 -3.67 -10.79 2.07
N GLU A 105 -2.88 -9.73 2.19
CA GLU A 105 -1.92 -9.54 3.28
C GLU A 105 -2.14 -8.16 3.92
N ILE A 106 -2.20 -8.13 5.26
CA ILE A 106 -2.33 -6.89 6.02
C ILE A 106 -1.14 -6.74 6.95
N PHE A 107 -0.49 -5.58 6.89
CA PHE A 107 0.58 -5.20 7.80
C PHE A 107 0.12 -4.03 8.65
N ALA A 108 0.15 -4.20 9.97
CA ALA A 108 -0.04 -3.13 10.94
C ALA A 108 1.35 -2.63 11.36
N VAL A 109 1.61 -1.33 11.19
CA VAL A 109 2.93 -0.76 11.49
C VAL A 109 2.79 0.47 12.39
N ASP A 110 3.50 0.42 13.52
CA ASP A 110 3.54 1.49 14.50
C ASP A 110 4.23 2.74 13.95
N ALA A 111 3.86 3.90 14.51
CA ALA A 111 4.53 5.15 14.18
C ALA A 111 6.01 5.08 14.57
N GLY A 112 6.89 5.49 13.65
CA GLY A 112 8.34 5.44 13.85
C GLY A 112 8.99 4.08 13.54
N SER A 113 8.22 3.11 13.05
CA SER A 113 8.69 1.76 12.67
C SER A 113 8.67 1.52 11.15
N TRP A 114 8.57 2.57 10.34
CA TRP A 114 8.61 2.50 8.88
C TRP A 114 9.19 3.78 8.27
N GLU A 115 9.91 3.65 7.17
CA GLU A 115 10.41 4.79 6.38
C GLU A 115 10.15 4.56 4.88
N ASN A 116 10.06 5.65 4.13
CA ASN A 116 10.05 5.64 2.67
C ASN A 116 11.02 6.69 2.17
N VAL A 117 11.84 6.34 1.18
CA VAL A 117 12.80 7.25 0.55
C VAL A 117 12.63 7.17 -0.96
N PHE A 118 12.42 8.31 -1.59
CA PHE A 118 12.25 8.43 -3.03
C PHE A 118 13.37 9.31 -3.58
N VAL A 119 14.24 8.76 -4.42
CA VAL A 119 15.35 9.48 -5.06
C VAL A 119 15.29 9.20 -6.56
N ASN A 120 15.28 10.26 -7.37
CA ASN A 120 15.15 10.15 -8.83
C ASN A 120 13.96 9.26 -9.26
N ALA A 121 12.85 9.37 -8.54
CA ALA A 121 11.65 8.59 -8.76
C ALA A 121 10.44 9.50 -8.90
N GLN A 122 9.53 9.18 -9.82
CA GLN A 122 8.18 9.72 -9.74
C GLN A 122 7.54 9.24 -8.42
N PRO A 123 6.72 10.05 -7.76
CA PRO A 123 5.95 9.59 -6.61
C PRO A 123 5.21 8.29 -6.95
N THR A 124 5.48 7.26 -6.17
CA THR A 124 4.86 5.94 -6.25
C THR A 124 4.57 5.46 -4.84
N HIS A 125 3.86 4.33 -4.68
CA HIS A 125 3.51 3.79 -3.37
C HIS A 125 2.85 4.86 -2.47
N LEU A 126 3.25 4.93 -1.20
CA LEU A 126 2.77 5.94 -0.26
C LEU A 126 3.05 7.39 -0.74
N GLY A 127 4.04 7.61 -1.60
CA GLY A 127 4.36 8.93 -2.15
C GLY A 127 3.26 9.52 -3.03
N THR A 128 2.34 8.69 -3.56
CA THR A 128 1.17 9.14 -4.34
C THR A 128 -0.01 9.60 -3.50
N THR A 129 0.02 9.32 -2.20
CA THR A 129 -1.10 9.62 -1.30
C THR A 129 -1.25 11.12 -1.03
N VAL A 130 -2.40 11.51 -0.51
CA VAL A 130 -2.65 12.88 -0.01
C VAL A 130 -3.24 12.84 1.38
N VAL A 131 -2.80 13.76 2.23
CA VAL A 131 -3.27 13.87 3.61
C VAL A 131 -3.90 15.22 3.84
N LYS A 132 -5.01 15.25 4.59
CA LYS A 132 -5.67 16.48 5.00
C LYS A 132 -5.05 16.96 6.31
N GLY A 133 -4.50 18.18 6.31
CA GLY A 133 -3.99 18.80 7.53
C GLY A 133 -5.12 19.26 8.46
N GLU A 134 -4.77 19.61 9.70
CA GLU A 134 -5.70 20.19 10.68
C GLU A 134 -6.33 21.50 10.20
N ASP A 135 -5.65 22.23 9.32
CA ASP A 135 -6.15 23.44 8.65
C ASP A 135 -7.09 23.14 7.47
N GLY A 136 -7.46 21.87 7.27
CA GLY A 136 -8.36 21.41 6.23
C GLY A 136 -7.76 21.34 4.83
N ARG A 137 -6.49 21.69 4.63
CA ARG A 137 -5.84 21.68 3.31
C ARG A 137 -5.21 20.32 3.01
N TRP A 138 -5.42 19.84 1.79
CA TRP A 138 -4.80 18.63 1.25
C TRP A 138 -3.34 18.88 0.85
N ARG A 139 -2.46 17.95 1.21
CA ARG A 139 -1.02 18.04 0.94
C ARG A 139 -0.45 16.68 0.56
N SER A 140 0.61 16.70 -0.23
CA SER A 140 1.47 15.52 -0.39
C SER A 140 2.13 15.18 0.95
N PRO A 141 2.30 13.88 1.28
CA PRO A 141 3.08 13.45 2.44
C PRO A 141 4.59 13.59 2.21
N LEU A 142 5.03 13.84 0.97
CA LEU A 142 6.43 13.96 0.64
C LEU A 142 7.00 15.27 1.17
N ILE A 143 8.16 15.17 1.82
CA ILE A 143 8.92 16.32 2.30
C ILE A 143 10.30 16.33 1.63
N TYR A 144 10.83 17.52 1.40
CA TYR A 144 12.23 17.65 1.01
C TYR A 144 13.12 17.24 2.18
N THR A 145 14.08 16.35 1.92
CA THR A 145 15.03 15.91 2.93
C THR A 145 16.12 16.96 3.11
N SER A 146 16.53 17.17 4.36
CA SER A 146 17.57 18.15 4.73
C SER A 146 18.60 17.47 5.64
N ALA A 147 19.61 18.21 6.10
CA ALA A 147 20.60 17.68 7.04
C ALA A 147 19.97 17.04 8.30
N ALA A 148 18.81 17.54 8.76
CA ALA A 148 18.09 16.97 9.88
C ALA A 148 17.56 15.54 9.60
N HIS A 149 17.34 15.17 8.33
CA HIS A 149 16.74 13.90 7.90
C HIS A 149 17.78 12.87 7.42
N ARG A 150 19.05 13.08 7.76
CA ARG A 150 20.18 12.28 7.29
C ARG A 150 20.14 10.83 7.80
N SER A 151 19.67 10.61 9.03
CA SER A 151 19.51 9.26 9.56
C SER A 151 18.10 8.70 9.41
N SER A 152 18.01 7.37 9.28
CA SER A 152 16.75 6.61 9.28
C SER A 152 15.91 6.90 10.54
N ALA A 153 16.56 6.99 11.70
CA ALA A 153 15.92 7.38 12.95
C ALA A 153 15.28 8.76 12.89
N ASN A 154 15.99 9.78 12.36
CA ASN A 154 15.45 11.13 12.26
C ASN A 154 14.29 11.20 11.26
N ARG A 155 14.37 10.49 10.13
CA ARG A 155 13.24 10.39 9.16
C ARG A 155 12.00 9.79 9.79
N MET A 156 12.19 8.79 10.65
CA MET A 156 11.12 8.16 11.43
C MET A 156 10.73 8.92 12.70
N ARG A 157 11.36 10.07 12.98
CA ARG A 157 11.17 10.86 14.20
C ARG A 157 11.40 10.06 15.50
N ARG A 158 12.33 9.11 15.49
CA ARG A 158 12.76 8.35 16.67
C ARG A 158 14.16 8.75 17.10
N LYS A 159 14.48 8.54 18.37
CA LYS A 159 15.86 8.68 18.87
C LYS A 159 16.73 7.57 18.29
N GLN A 160 17.94 7.93 17.89
CA GLN A 160 18.95 6.94 17.55
C GLN A 160 19.40 6.20 18.81
N THR A 161 19.65 4.90 18.65
CA THR A 161 20.37 4.09 19.62
C THR A 161 21.86 4.45 19.58
N GLN A 162 22.59 4.15 20.67
CA GLN A 162 24.05 4.36 20.71
C GLN A 162 24.78 3.61 19.58
N ALA A 163 24.34 2.38 19.28
CA ALA A 163 24.91 1.59 18.20
C ALA A 163 24.67 2.20 16.81
N GLU A 164 23.53 2.87 16.59
CA GLU A 164 23.27 3.60 15.34
C GLU A 164 24.12 4.86 15.23
N GLN A 165 24.29 5.60 16.33
CA GLN A 165 25.16 6.77 16.38
C GLN A 165 26.62 6.40 16.07
N GLN A 166 27.11 5.31 16.67
CA GLN A 166 28.46 4.82 16.43
C GLN A 166 28.67 4.42 14.97
N ARG A 167 27.74 3.66 14.38
CA ARG A 167 27.82 3.29 12.95
C ARG A 167 27.78 4.49 12.02
N GLN A 168 27.03 5.52 12.36
CA GLN A 168 27.01 6.77 11.59
C GLN A 168 28.37 7.47 11.66
N GLN A 169 28.94 7.62 12.85
CA GLN A 169 30.28 8.22 13.03
C GLN A 169 31.37 7.45 12.27
N GLU A 170 31.32 6.12 12.27
CA GLU A 170 32.24 5.26 11.50
C GLU A 170 32.08 5.48 9.99
N GLY A 171 30.85 5.60 9.49
CA GLY A 171 30.56 5.90 8.09
C GLY A 171 31.02 7.31 7.65
N ASP A 172 30.82 8.30 8.51
CA ASP A 172 31.24 9.68 8.28
C ASP A 172 32.77 9.79 8.16
N ALA A 173 33.49 9.09 9.04
CA ALA A 173 34.95 9.03 9.01
C ALA A 173 35.48 8.39 7.72
N PHE A 174 34.76 7.40 7.16
CA PHE A 174 35.17 6.71 5.92
C PHE A 174 34.89 7.53 4.66
N THR A 175 33.75 8.22 4.63
CA THR A 175 33.33 9.00 3.45
C THR A 175 33.95 10.39 3.41
N GLY A 176 34.49 10.89 4.54
CA GLY A 176 35.01 12.25 4.66
C GLY A 176 33.92 13.33 4.68
N GLU A 177 32.66 12.91 4.67
CA GLU A 177 31.49 13.77 4.79
C GLU A 177 30.83 13.46 6.14
N ALA A 178 30.71 14.46 7.01
CA ALA A 178 29.82 14.32 8.16
C ALA A 178 28.37 14.28 7.65
N TYR A 179 27.71 13.11 7.74
CA TYR A 179 26.24 13.02 7.66
C TYR A 179 25.65 13.61 8.96
#